data_AF-A0A3P6UEN3-F1
#
_entry.id   AF-A0A3P6UEN3-F1
#
_cell.length_a   1.000
_cell.length_b   1.000
_cell.length_c   1.000
_cell.angle_alpha   90.00
_cell.angle_beta   90.00
_cell.angle_gamma   90.00
#
_symmetry.space_group_name_H-M   'P 1'
#
loop_
_entity.id
_entity.type
_entity.pdbx_description
1 polymer ?
#
loop_
_entity_poly.entity_id
_entity_poly.type
_entity_poly.pdbx_seq_one_letter_code
_entity_poly.pdbx_strand_id
1 'polypeptide(L)'
;MTRVLQEHADNWDTFLRLRDEADMELGNLRGPLEDVSQKPRRSTNDAQQDFEALSAQREKTSILTDKIRQLQQICELLDPLESPRADIRFIDVDTEQLEKQYDDVLSDLSSEIEEENLLCDSMDHFNNEINSISDQLSKEPTRENLENIEKFQVPALRAQLAMLKEKQDEAKNSRKHVDTDSSRLAALEDRMKNLDSMLEDAKKAAERDE
;
A
#
# COMPACT_ATOMS: atom_id res chain seq x y z
N MET A 1 48.09 -18.52 32.86
CA MET A 1 46.95 -18.80 31.95
C MET A 1 47.42 -19.85 30.96
N THR A 2 46.73 -20.99 30.84
CA THR A 2 47.07 -22.01 29.83
C THR A 2 46.59 -21.53 28.46
N ARG A 3 47.32 -21.87 27.39
CA ARG A 3 47.01 -21.44 26.01
C ARG A 3 45.55 -21.71 25.60
N VAL A 4 44.99 -22.84 26.03
CA VAL A 4 43.60 -23.24 25.78
C VAL A 4 42.58 -22.26 26.38
N LEU A 5 42.85 -21.73 27.58
CA LEU A 5 41.96 -20.76 28.23
C LEU A 5 42.03 -19.38 27.55
N GLN A 6 43.19 -19.03 27.00
CA GLN A 6 43.34 -17.81 26.21
C GLN A 6 42.56 -17.93 24.89
N GLU A 7 42.72 -19.04 24.17
CA GLU A 7 41.99 -19.30 22.92
C GLU A 7 40.46 -19.30 23.13
N HIS A 8 39.97 -19.86 24.25
CA HIS A 8 38.54 -19.78 24.61
C HIS A 8 38.07 -18.36 24.91
N ALA A 9 38.88 -17.57 25.63
CA ALA A 9 38.55 -16.17 25.92
C ALA A 9 38.49 -15.34 24.63
N ASP A 10 39.46 -15.52 23.73
CA ASP A 10 39.52 -14.81 22.46
C ASP A 10 38.32 -15.16 21.56
N ASN A 11 37.91 -16.44 21.53
CA ASN A 11 36.71 -16.89 20.83
C ASN A 11 35.43 -16.29 21.43
N TRP A 12 35.35 -16.20 22.75
CA TRP A 12 34.21 -15.61 23.47
C TRP A 12 34.07 -14.12 23.17
N ASP A 13 35.18 -13.36 23.21
CA ASP A 13 35.19 -11.94 22.86
C ASP A 13 34.77 -11.72 21.40
N THR A 14 35.20 -12.61 20.50
CA THR A 14 34.80 -12.57 19.10
C THR A 14 33.30 -12.86 18.93
N PHE A 15 32.76 -13.83 19.66
CA PHE A 15 31.33 -14.13 19.68
C PHE A 15 30.51 -12.92 20.12
N LEU A 16 30.87 -12.32 21.25
CA LEU A 16 30.16 -11.15 21.79
C LEU A 16 30.14 -9.99 20.79
N ARG A 17 31.27 -9.69 20.16
CA ARG A 17 31.34 -8.64 19.14
C ARG A 17 30.41 -8.93 17.96
N LEU A 18 30.43 -10.15 17.42
CA LEU A 18 29.55 -10.51 16.29
C LEU A 18 28.07 -10.46 16.66
N ARG A 19 27.73 -10.85 17.90
CA ARG A 19 26.36 -10.80 18.41
C ARG A 19 25.88 -9.37 18.52
N ASP A 20 26.68 -8.51 19.16
CA ASP A 20 26.34 -7.09 19.31
C ASP A 20 26.24 -6.39 17.94
N GLU A 21 27.07 -6.76 16.97
CA GLU A 21 26.93 -6.30 15.59
C GLU A 21 25.63 -6.78 14.93
N ALA A 22 25.22 -8.03 15.15
CA ALA A 22 23.96 -8.54 14.61
C ALA A 22 22.75 -7.83 15.22
N ASP A 23 22.76 -7.57 16.54
CA ASP A 23 21.73 -6.81 17.23
C ASP A 23 21.65 -5.36 16.72
N MET A 24 22.81 -4.73 16.47
CA MET A 24 22.84 -3.39 15.86
C MET A 24 22.24 -3.40 14.44
N GLU A 25 22.56 -4.39 13.61
CA GLU A 25 21.98 -4.47 12.26
C GLU A 25 20.47 -4.76 12.32
N LEU A 26 20.00 -5.62 13.23
CA LEU A 26 18.58 -5.83 13.47
C LEU A 26 17.87 -4.52 13.81
N GLY A 27 18.44 -3.73 14.73
CA GLY A 27 17.90 -2.42 15.10
C GLY A 27 17.87 -1.43 13.92
N ASN A 28 18.96 -1.36 13.15
CA ASN A 28 19.07 -0.49 11.98
C ASN A 28 18.05 -0.85 10.89
N LEU A 29 17.81 -2.15 10.68
CA LEU A 29 16.84 -2.64 9.70
C LEU A 29 15.40 -2.55 10.20
N ARG A 30 15.16 -2.55 11.52
CA ARG A 30 13.81 -2.40 12.09
C ARG A 30 13.31 -0.95 12.03
N GLY A 31 14.18 0.04 12.21
CA GLY A 31 13.83 1.46 12.24
C GLY A 31 13.00 1.95 11.02
N PRO A 32 13.46 1.77 9.77
CA PRO A 32 12.71 2.19 8.59
C PRO A 32 11.32 1.56 8.48
N LEU A 33 11.19 0.30 8.88
CA LEU A 33 9.91 -0.42 8.88
C LEU A 33 8.93 0.15 9.89
N GLU A 34 9.41 0.44 11.11
CA GLU A 34 8.61 1.10 12.15
C GLU A 34 8.18 2.51 11.71
N ASP A 35 9.10 3.28 11.13
CA ASP A 35 8.83 4.63 10.62
C ASP A 35 7.68 4.61 9.60
N VAL A 36 7.73 3.72 8.59
CA VAL A 36 6.68 3.62 7.58
C VAL A 36 5.36 3.10 8.16
N SER A 37 5.42 2.16 9.09
CA SER A 37 4.24 1.57 9.73
C SER A 37 3.48 2.58 10.60
N GLN A 38 4.19 3.56 11.18
CA GLN A 38 3.59 4.59 12.03
C GLN A 38 3.15 5.84 11.27
N LYS A 39 3.54 5.99 10.00
CA LYS A 39 3.10 7.14 9.19
C LYS A 39 1.58 7.17 9.07
N PRO A 40 0.97 8.37 9.08
CA PRO A 40 -0.43 8.50 8.70
C PRO A 40 -0.63 8.04 7.25
N ARG A 41 -1.89 7.76 6.91
CA ARG A 41 -2.27 7.53 5.52
C ARG A 41 -1.85 8.72 4.65
N ARG A 42 -1.40 8.41 3.45
CA ARG A 42 -0.75 9.38 2.55
C ARG A 42 -1.10 9.11 1.09
N SER A 43 -0.69 10.03 0.22
CA SER A 43 -0.97 9.89 -1.21
C SER A 43 -0.34 8.63 -1.79
N THR A 44 -0.89 8.14 -2.90
CA THR A 44 -0.34 6.99 -3.63
C THR A 44 1.13 7.19 -4.00
N ASN A 45 1.54 8.42 -4.34
CA ASN A 45 2.92 8.75 -4.68
C ASN A 45 3.85 8.64 -3.45
N ASP A 46 3.43 9.16 -2.31
CA ASP A 46 4.23 9.06 -1.07
C ASP A 46 4.29 7.61 -0.56
N ALA A 47 3.21 6.85 -0.72
CA ALA A 47 3.19 5.42 -0.43
C ALA A 47 4.14 4.63 -1.35
N GLN A 48 4.18 4.97 -2.64
CA GLN A 48 5.08 4.37 -3.62
C GLN A 48 6.56 4.62 -3.27
N GLN A 49 6.91 5.84 -2.86
CA GLN A 49 8.28 6.16 -2.41
C GLN A 49 8.67 5.34 -1.18
N ASP A 50 7.75 5.15 -0.24
CA ASP A 50 7.99 4.31 0.94
C ASP A 50 8.11 2.84 0.59
N PHE A 51 7.32 2.34 -0.36
CA PHE A 51 7.44 0.97 -0.88
C PHE A 51 8.82 0.72 -1.48
N GLU A 52 9.31 1.64 -2.33
CA GLU A 52 10.64 1.55 -2.95
C GLU A 52 11.75 1.59 -1.90
N ALA A 53 11.64 2.51 -0.94
CA ALA A 53 12.60 2.63 0.14
C ALA A 53 12.65 1.36 1.02
N LEU A 54 11.49 0.83 1.41
CA LEU A 54 11.42 -0.40 2.21
C LEU A 54 11.89 -1.63 1.44
N SER A 55 11.58 -1.73 0.14
CA SER A 55 12.06 -2.84 -0.70
C SER A 55 13.59 -2.88 -0.72
N ALA A 56 14.23 -1.71 -0.85
CA ALA A 56 15.69 -1.59 -0.80
C ALA A 56 16.28 -1.92 0.59
N GLN A 57 15.56 -1.70 1.69
CA GLN A 57 16.00 -2.14 3.02
C GLN A 57 15.78 -3.64 3.22
N ARG A 58 14.67 -4.17 2.71
CA ARG A 58 14.37 -5.60 2.77
C ARG A 58 15.47 -6.43 2.12
N GLU A 59 16.02 -6.01 0.97
CA GLU A 59 17.15 -6.70 0.34
C GLU A 59 18.39 -6.81 1.25
N LYS A 60 18.61 -5.83 2.12
CA LYS A 60 19.78 -5.80 3.03
C LYS A 60 19.66 -6.76 4.20
N THR A 61 18.47 -7.29 4.50
CA THR A 61 18.27 -8.28 5.58
C THR A 61 19.14 -9.52 5.45
N SER A 62 19.56 -9.86 4.22
CA SER A 62 20.53 -10.94 3.94
C SER A 62 21.85 -10.82 4.71
N ILE A 63 22.25 -9.60 5.14
CA ILE A 63 23.42 -9.39 6.00
C ILE A 63 23.30 -10.13 7.34
N LEU A 64 22.08 -10.29 7.87
CA LEU A 64 21.81 -10.99 9.12
C LEU A 64 22.03 -12.48 8.98
N THR A 65 21.62 -13.08 7.85
CA THR A 65 21.90 -14.48 7.54
C THR A 65 23.40 -14.78 7.56
N ASP A 66 24.21 -13.88 6.98
CA ASP A 66 25.67 -14.01 6.99
C ASP A 66 26.27 -13.88 8.39
N LYS A 67 25.72 -13.00 9.24
CA LYS A 67 26.15 -12.86 10.64
C LYS A 67 25.76 -14.07 11.49
N ILE A 68 24.54 -14.58 11.34
CA ILE A 68 24.08 -15.80 12.02
C ILE A 68 24.99 -16.98 11.69
N ARG A 69 25.36 -17.16 10.41
CA ARG A 69 26.32 -18.19 10.00
C ARG A 69 27.68 -18.05 10.67
N GLN A 70 28.21 -16.83 10.77
CA GLN A 70 29.49 -16.58 11.46
C GLN A 70 29.39 -16.87 12.97
N LEU A 71 28.28 -16.48 13.60
CA LEU A 71 28.02 -16.79 15.01
C LEU A 71 27.96 -18.30 15.26
N GLN A 72 27.29 -19.05 14.37
CA GLN A 72 27.24 -20.52 14.45
C GLN A 72 28.64 -21.14 14.40
N GLN A 73 29.50 -20.70 13.48
CA GLN A 73 30.88 -21.18 13.36
C GLN A 73 31.70 -20.93 14.63
N ILE A 74 31.56 -19.75 15.25
CA ILE A 74 32.27 -19.46 16.51
C ILE A 74 31.67 -20.22 17.68
N CYS A 75 30.36 -20.42 17.69
CA CYS A 75 29.68 -21.18 18.73
C CYS A 75 30.19 -22.63 18.80
N GLU A 76 30.48 -23.27 17.65
CA GLU A 76 31.10 -24.61 17.62
C GLU A 76 32.47 -24.65 18.32
N LEU A 77 33.24 -23.55 18.25
CA LEU A 77 34.53 -23.41 18.94
C LEU A 77 34.40 -23.11 20.43
N LEU A 78 33.19 -22.80 20.89
CA LEU A 78 32.84 -22.50 22.28
C LEU A 78 32.07 -23.65 22.94
N ASP A 79 31.93 -24.79 22.27
CA ASP A 79 31.24 -25.95 22.82
C ASP A 79 31.87 -26.40 24.17
N PRO A 80 31.04 -26.75 25.18
CA PRO A 80 29.59 -26.97 25.13
C PRO A 80 28.75 -25.79 25.66
N LEU A 81 29.19 -24.52 25.52
CA LEU A 81 28.46 -23.39 26.10
C LEU A 81 27.06 -23.23 25.48
N GLU A 82 26.02 -23.35 26.30
CA GLU A 82 24.62 -23.22 25.86
C GLU A 82 24.17 -21.78 25.64
N SER A 83 24.76 -20.81 26.34
CA SER A 83 24.42 -19.38 26.19
C SER A 83 24.59 -18.87 24.74
N PRO A 84 25.75 -19.05 24.07
CA PRO A 84 25.91 -18.61 22.69
C PRO A 84 24.93 -19.30 21.72
N ARG A 85 24.55 -20.56 21.98
CA ARG A 85 23.51 -21.27 21.19
C ARG A 85 22.14 -20.63 21.34
N ALA A 86 21.78 -20.19 22.54
CA ALA A 86 20.52 -19.51 22.80
C ALA A 86 20.48 -18.14 22.10
N ASP A 87 21.54 -17.34 22.23
CA ASP A 87 21.65 -16.01 21.60
C ASP A 87 21.47 -16.09 20.07
N ILE A 88 22.11 -17.08 19.42
CA ILE A 88 21.96 -17.31 17.98
C ILE A 88 20.50 -17.58 17.61
N ARG A 89 19.79 -18.41 18.37
CA ARG A 89 18.38 -18.72 18.10
C ARG A 89 17.49 -17.49 18.24
N PHE A 90 17.75 -16.62 19.20
CA PHE A 90 17.01 -15.37 19.33
C PHE A 90 17.21 -14.46 18.13
N ILE A 91 18.46 -14.26 17.69
CA ILE A 91 18.77 -13.45 16.51
C ILE A 91 18.14 -14.04 15.24
N ASP A 92 18.16 -15.35 15.08
CA ASP A 92 17.56 -16.07 13.94
C ASP A 92 16.05 -15.84 13.88
N VAL A 93 15.35 -16.04 15.00
CA VAL A 93 13.90 -15.77 15.11
C VAL A 93 13.57 -14.30 14.88
N ASP A 94 14.33 -13.38 15.46
CA ASP A 94 14.13 -11.94 15.28
C ASP A 94 14.35 -11.51 13.82
N THR A 95 15.30 -12.16 13.13
CA THR A 95 15.54 -11.97 11.70
C THR A 95 14.33 -12.44 10.91
N GLU A 96 13.91 -13.70 11.05
CA GLU A 96 12.74 -14.24 10.36
C GLU A 96 11.47 -13.43 10.61
N GLN A 97 11.28 -12.92 11.84
CA GLN A 97 10.16 -12.06 12.16
C GLN A 97 10.25 -10.72 11.44
N LEU A 98 11.42 -10.07 11.45
CA LEU A 98 11.64 -8.80 10.76
C LEU A 98 11.40 -8.95 9.26
N GLU A 99 11.95 -10.01 8.66
CA GLU A 99 11.75 -10.39 7.27
C GLU A 99 10.27 -10.49 6.90
N LYS A 100 9.50 -11.22 7.71
CA LYS A 100 8.06 -11.35 7.52
C LYS A 100 7.32 -10.02 7.64
N GLN A 101 7.68 -9.18 8.61
CA GLN A 101 7.04 -7.87 8.79
C GLN A 101 7.29 -6.95 7.59
N TYR A 102 8.48 -7.00 6.99
CA TYR A 102 8.75 -6.32 5.73
C TYR A 102 7.83 -6.82 4.62
N ASP A 103 7.73 -8.13 4.45
CA ASP A 103 6.93 -8.73 3.38
C ASP A 103 5.43 -8.39 3.56
N ASP A 104 4.92 -8.42 4.79
CA ASP A 104 3.54 -8.05 5.13
C ASP A 104 3.26 -6.56 4.78
N VAL A 105 4.14 -5.63 5.21
CA VAL A 105 3.95 -4.18 4.96
C VAL A 105 4.12 -3.85 3.47
N LEU A 106 5.07 -4.48 2.77
CA LEU A 106 5.24 -4.30 1.33
C LEU A 106 4.03 -4.81 0.55
N SER A 107 3.47 -5.95 0.95
CA SER A 107 2.24 -6.48 0.36
C SER A 107 1.06 -5.55 0.57
N ASP A 108 0.88 -5.04 1.79
CA ASP A 108 -0.18 -4.08 2.12
C ASP A 108 -0.02 -2.80 1.27
N LEU A 109 1.18 -2.21 1.22
CA LEU A 109 1.46 -1.02 0.40
C LEU A 109 1.16 -1.25 -1.09
N SER A 110 1.64 -2.36 -1.66
CA SER A 110 1.43 -2.67 -3.08
C SER A 110 -0.06 -2.82 -3.41
N SER A 111 -0.81 -3.59 -2.59
CA SER A 111 -2.24 -3.79 -2.81
C SER A 111 -3.01 -2.48 -2.73
N GLU A 112 -2.74 -1.67 -1.69
CA GLU A 112 -3.45 -0.41 -1.49
C GLU A 112 -3.15 0.62 -2.60
N ILE A 113 -1.91 0.66 -3.10
CA ILE A 113 -1.50 1.51 -4.23
C ILE A 113 -2.23 1.09 -5.51
N GLU A 114 -2.23 -0.21 -5.83
CA GLU A 114 -2.90 -0.75 -7.01
C GLU A 114 -4.41 -0.50 -6.96
N GLU A 115 -5.04 -0.76 -5.81
CA GLU A 115 -6.47 -0.53 -5.61
C GLU A 115 -6.85 0.94 -5.76
N GLU A 116 -6.04 1.87 -5.23
CA GLU A 116 -6.32 3.30 -5.36
C GLU A 116 -6.16 3.78 -6.81
N ASN A 117 -5.16 3.28 -7.53
CA ASN A 117 -5.01 3.57 -8.96
C ASN A 117 -6.22 3.07 -9.75
N LEU A 118 -6.68 1.85 -9.50
CA LEU A 118 -7.87 1.29 -10.15
C LEU A 118 -9.14 2.08 -9.81
N LEU A 119 -9.28 2.56 -8.58
CA LEU A 119 -10.39 3.41 -8.17
C LEU A 119 -10.35 4.76 -8.90
N CYS A 120 -9.17 5.38 -8.99
CA CYS A 120 -8.95 6.61 -9.74
C CYS A 120 -9.28 6.44 -11.23
N ASP A 121 -8.80 5.38 -11.87
CA ASP A 121 -9.09 5.08 -13.27
C ASP A 121 -10.58 4.87 -13.51
N SER A 122 -11.27 4.20 -12.57
CA SER A 122 -12.72 4.00 -12.63
C SER A 122 -13.48 5.33 -12.50
N MET A 123 -13.02 6.23 -11.63
CA MET A 123 -13.57 7.58 -11.49
C MET A 123 -13.35 8.42 -12.75
N ASP A 124 -12.17 8.33 -13.37
CA ASP A 124 -11.86 9.05 -14.61
C ASP A 124 -12.67 8.50 -15.79
N HIS A 125 -12.91 7.19 -15.85
CA HIS A 125 -13.82 6.59 -16.82
C HIS A 125 -15.26 7.11 -16.66
N PHE A 126 -15.78 7.08 -15.44
CA PHE A 126 -17.10 7.61 -15.12
C PHE A 126 -17.23 9.11 -15.50
N ASN A 127 -16.18 9.89 -15.23
CA ASN A 127 -16.10 11.30 -15.60
C ASN A 127 -16.20 11.51 -17.12
N ASN A 128 -15.55 10.64 -17.90
CA ASN A 128 -15.59 10.65 -19.35
C ASN A 128 -16.97 10.25 -19.90
N GLU A 129 -17.64 9.29 -19.27
CA GLU A 129 -19.02 8.95 -19.63
C GLU A 129 -19.96 10.14 -19.40
N ILE A 130 -19.86 10.84 -18.25
CA ILE A 130 -20.62 12.08 -18.02
C ILE A 130 -20.33 13.11 -19.11
N ASN A 131 -19.06 13.37 -19.43
CA ASN A 131 -18.69 14.31 -20.49
C ASN A 131 -19.37 13.95 -21.83
N SER A 132 -19.34 12.68 -22.21
CA SER A 132 -19.94 12.20 -23.45
C SER A 132 -21.45 12.46 -23.50
N ILE A 133 -22.17 12.22 -22.40
CA ILE A 133 -23.63 12.49 -22.35
C ILE A 133 -23.90 14.00 -22.34
N SER A 134 -23.15 14.78 -21.57
CA SER A 134 -23.26 16.24 -21.58
C SER A 134 -23.04 16.82 -22.98
N ASP A 135 -22.06 16.30 -23.72
CA ASP A 135 -21.80 16.70 -25.11
C ASP A 135 -22.96 16.32 -26.05
N GLN A 136 -23.60 15.17 -25.85
CA GLN A 136 -24.80 14.78 -26.62
C GLN A 136 -25.98 15.72 -26.32
N LEU A 137 -26.19 16.08 -25.06
CA LEU A 137 -27.26 16.97 -24.64
C LEU A 137 -27.08 18.41 -25.16
N SER A 138 -25.84 18.85 -25.41
CA SER A 138 -25.55 20.19 -25.93
C SER A 138 -25.74 20.35 -27.44
N LYS A 139 -25.88 19.25 -28.21
CA LYS A 139 -25.93 19.24 -29.68
C LYS A 139 -27.34 19.04 -30.23
N GLU A 140 -28.35 19.72 -29.66
CA GLU A 140 -29.76 19.61 -30.06
C GLU A 140 -30.22 18.13 -30.17
N PRO A 141 -30.28 17.41 -29.04
CA PRO A 141 -30.57 15.98 -29.03
C PRO A 141 -31.98 15.69 -29.58
N THR A 142 -32.10 14.61 -30.37
CA THR A 142 -33.41 14.12 -30.81
C THR A 142 -34.21 13.57 -29.63
N ARG A 143 -35.54 13.49 -29.77
CA ARG A 143 -36.43 12.89 -28.75
C ARG A 143 -36.03 11.45 -28.40
N GLU A 144 -35.62 10.66 -29.39
CA GLU A 144 -35.12 9.29 -29.18
C GLU A 144 -33.82 9.29 -28.35
N ASN A 145 -32.89 10.22 -28.62
CA ASN A 145 -31.66 10.34 -27.84
C ASN A 145 -31.96 10.70 -26.38
N LEU A 146 -32.88 11.65 -26.14
CA LEU A 146 -33.30 12.04 -24.80
C LEU A 146 -33.93 10.87 -24.04
N GLU A 147 -34.84 10.13 -24.68
CA GLU A 147 -35.44 8.94 -24.06
C GLU A 147 -34.40 7.85 -23.76
N ASN A 148 -33.42 7.65 -24.64
CA ASN A 148 -32.35 6.67 -24.42
C ASN A 148 -31.44 7.06 -23.25
N ILE A 149 -31.06 8.34 -23.18
CA ILE A 149 -30.25 8.88 -22.08
C ILE A 149 -31.00 8.73 -20.75
N GLU A 150 -32.27 9.11 -20.71
CA GLU A 150 -33.10 9.06 -19.50
C GLU A 150 -33.37 7.63 -19.01
N LYS A 151 -33.74 6.72 -19.93
CA LYS A 151 -34.18 5.37 -19.56
C LYS A 151 -33.03 4.40 -19.32
N PHE A 152 -31.86 4.63 -19.92
CA PHE A 152 -30.76 3.67 -19.88
C PHE A 152 -29.46 4.26 -19.35
N GLN A 153 -28.96 5.35 -19.94
CA GLN A 153 -27.61 5.84 -19.64
C GLN A 153 -27.51 6.49 -18.25
N VAL A 154 -28.45 7.37 -17.89
CA VAL A 154 -28.48 8.01 -16.56
C VAL A 154 -28.68 6.99 -15.43
N PRO A 155 -29.62 6.02 -15.52
CA PRO A 155 -29.74 4.97 -14.52
C PRO A 155 -28.47 4.11 -14.40
N ALA A 156 -27.81 3.78 -15.51
CA ALA A 156 -26.55 3.05 -15.49
C ALA A 156 -25.44 3.84 -14.78
N LEU A 157 -25.29 5.13 -15.07
CA LEU A 157 -24.35 6.00 -14.37
C LEU A 157 -24.66 6.12 -12.88
N ARG A 158 -25.94 6.24 -12.49
CA ARG A 158 -26.31 6.26 -11.06
C ARG A 158 -25.91 4.97 -10.34
N ALA A 159 -26.08 3.82 -11.00
CA ALA A 159 -25.65 2.54 -10.45
C ALA A 159 -24.12 2.46 -10.33
N GLN A 160 -23.38 2.87 -11.37
CA GLN A 160 -21.91 2.93 -11.31
C GLN A 160 -21.42 3.87 -10.19
N LEU A 161 -22.01 5.05 -10.04
CA LEU A 161 -21.67 6.01 -8.97
C LEU A 161 -21.93 5.43 -7.58
N ALA A 162 -23.00 4.64 -7.41
CA ALA A 162 -23.28 3.94 -6.15
C ALA A 162 -22.21 2.87 -5.85
N MET A 163 -21.75 2.12 -6.86
CA MET A 163 -20.66 1.17 -6.69
C MET A 163 -19.33 1.86 -6.37
N LEU A 164 -19.04 3.01 -6.98
CA LEU A 164 -17.85 3.80 -6.66
C LEU A 164 -17.88 4.33 -5.23
N LYS A 165 -19.04 4.75 -4.71
CA LYS A 165 -19.24 5.11 -3.30
C LYS A 165 -18.90 3.96 -2.37
N GLU A 166 -19.48 2.79 -2.62
CA GLU A 166 -19.27 1.60 -1.81
C GLU A 166 -17.78 1.21 -1.76
N LYS A 167 -17.11 1.19 -2.93
CA LYS A 167 -15.67 0.92 -3.01
C LYS A 167 -14.83 1.94 -2.27
N GLN A 168 -15.17 3.23 -2.36
CA GLN A 168 -14.47 4.28 -1.64
C GLN A 168 -14.65 4.14 -0.12
N ASP A 169 -15.86 3.84 0.33
CA ASP A 169 -16.14 3.63 1.76
C ASP A 169 -15.41 2.37 2.29
N GLU A 170 -15.38 1.28 1.52
CA GLU A 170 -14.61 0.08 1.85
C GLU A 170 -13.11 0.41 1.98
N ALA A 171 -12.54 1.06 0.96
CA ALA A 171 -11.14 1.50 0.95
C ALA A 171 -10.80 2.38 2.16
N LYS A 172 -11.66 3.36 2.48
CA LYS A 172 -11.44 4.25 3.63
C LYS A 172 -11.41 3.50 4.96
N ASN A 173 -12.12 2.39 5.07
CA ASN A 173 -12.21 1.61 6.32
C ASN A 173 -11.14 0.52 6.42
N SER A 174 -10.72 -0.09 5.30
CA SER A 174 -9.79 -1.21 5.28
C SER A 174 -8.32 -0.81 5.25
N ARG A 175 -7.99 0.27 4.55
CA ARG A 175 -6.59 0.64 4.24
C ARG A 175 -5.81 1.15 5.46
N LYS A 176 -4.52 0.92 5.49
CA LYS A 176 -3.60 1.33 6.54
C LYS A 176 -2.66 2.45 6.10
N HIS A 177 -2.24 2.47 4.84
CA HIS A 177 -1.12 3.29 4.38
C HIS A 177 -1.52 4.32 3.31
N VAL A 178 -2.45 3.99 2.41
CA VAL A 178 -2.87 4.88 1.32
C VAL A 178 -4.15 5.61 1.69
N ASP A 179 -4.15 6.93 1.52
CA ASP A 179 -5.33 7.77 1.68
C ASP A 179 -6.17 7.78 0.41
N THR A 180 -7.49 7.84 0.57
CA THR A 180 -8.43 7.83 -0.55
C THR A 180 -8.94 9.24 -0.80
N ASP A 181 -8.84 9.73 -2.03
CA ASP A 181 -9.27 11.11 -2.34
C ASP A 181 -10.81 11.23 -2.38
N SER A 182 -11.39 11.55 -1.22
CA SER A 182 -12.83 11.78 -1.07
C SER A 182 -13.35 12.98 -1.87
N SER A 183 -12.48 13.91 -2.28
CA SER A 183 -12.89 15.11 -3.02
C SER A 183 -13.27 14.78 -4.47
N ARG A 184 -12.62 13.79 -5.09
CA ARG A 184 -12.93 13.35 -6.46
C ARG A 184 -14.34 12.78 -6.54
N LEU A 185 -14.73 11.93 -5.59
CA LEU A 185 -16.09 11.36 -5.58
C LEU A 185 -17.15 12.44 -5.39
N ALA A 186 -16.96 13.38 -4.46
CA ALA A 186 -17.88 14.50 -4.25
C ALA A 186 -18.06 15.33 -5.54
N ALA A 187 -16.97 15.59 -6.27
CA ALA A 187 -17.03 16.27 -7.56
C ALA A 187 -17.85 15.47 -8.60
N LEU A 188 -17.72 14.14 -8.63
CA LEU A 188 -18.51 13.28 -9.51
C LEU A 188 -20.01 13.29 -9.16
N GLU A 189 -20.35 13.33 -7.86
CA GLU A 189 -21.75 13.47 -7.42
C GLU A 189 -22.36 14.78 -7.91
N ASP A 190 -21.63 15.89 -7.80
CA ASP A 190 -22.11 17.19 -8.26
C ASP A 190 -22.21 17.24 -9.78
N ARG A 191 -21.27 16.63 -10.50
CA ARG A 191 -21.38 16.45 -11.95
C ARG A 191 -22.60 15.63 -12.36
N MET A 192 -22.95 14.59 -11.60
CA MET A 192 -24.16 13.81 -11.85
C MET A 192 -25.43 14.65 -11.67
N LYS A 193 -25.49 15.49 -10.62
CA LYS A 193 -26.61 16.43 -10.42
C LYS A 193 -26.71 17.45 -11.56
N ASN A 194 -25.58 17.95 -12.05
CA ASN A 194 -25.55 18.87 -13.20
C ASN A 194 -26.05 18.18 -14.47
N LEU A 195 -25.66 16.93 -14.70
CA LEU A 195 -26.15 16.14 -15.84
C LEU A 195 -27.68 15.96 -15.78
N ASP A 196 -28.23 15.66 -14.59
CA ASP A 196 -29.67 15.57 -14.38
C ASP A 196 -30.38 16.89 -14.73
N SER A 197 -29.82 18.03 -14.34
CA SER A 197 -30.36 19.36 -14.69
C SER A 197 -30.31 19.61 -16.21
N MET A 198 -29.20 19.27 -16.87
CA MET A 198 -29.04 19.43 -18.32
C MET A 198 -30.06 18.58 -19.09
N LEU A 199 -30.31 17.35 -18.63
CA LEU A 199 -31.29 16.47 -19.24
C LEU A 199 -32.70 17.06 -19.13
N GLU A 200 -33.08 17.57 -17.95
CA GLU A 200 -34.39 18.20 -17.74
C GLU A 200 -34.58 19.47 -18.58
N ASP A 201 -33.55 20.29 -18.74
CA ASP A 201 -33.61 21.49 -19.59
C ASP A 201 -33.70 21.13 -21.08
N ALA A 202 -32.95 20.12 -21.54
CA ALA A 202 -33.02 19.63 -22.91
C ALA A 202 -34.40 19.04 -23.25
N LYS A 203 -35.04 18.33 -22.31
CA LYS A 203 -36.40 17.82 -22.46
C LYS A 203 -37.42 18.96 -22.61
N LYS A 204 -37.35 19.98 -21.75
CA LYS A 204 -38.24 21.16 -21.82
C LYS A 204 -38.05 21.95 -23.12
N ALA A 205 -36.83 22.00 -23.66
CA ALA A 205 -36.57 22.63 -24.95
C ALA A 205 -37.23 21.85 -26.09
N ALA A 206 -37.04 20.52 -26.12
CA ALA A 206 -37.63 19.65 -27.13
C ALA A 206 -39.18 19.65 -27.11
N GLU A 207 -39.81 19.80 -25.93
CA GLU A 207 -41.27 19.92 -25.80
C GLU A 207 -41.84 21.27 -26.26
N ARG A 208 -41.01 22.32 -26.39
CA ARG A 208 -41.44 23.66 -26.82
C ARG A 208 -41.36 23.87 -28.34
N ASP A 209 -40.60 23.03 -29.03
CA ASP A 209 -40.43 23.07 -30.49
C ASP A 209 -41.45 22.17 -31.23
N GLU A 210 -42.36 21.49 -30.51
CA GLU A 210 -43.56 20.79 -31.02
C GLU A 210 -44.82 21.68 -30.98
#